data_AF-A0A929JR56-F1
#
_entry.id   AF-A0A929JR56-F1
#
_cell.length_a   1.000
_cell.length_b   1.000
_cell.length_c   1.000
_cell.angle_alpha   90.00
_cell.angle_beta   90.00
_cell.angle_gamma   90.00
#
_symmetry.space_group_name_H-M   'P 1'
#
loop_
_entity.id
_entity.type
_entity.pdbx_description
1 polymer ?
#
loop_
_entity_poly.entity_id
_entity_poly.type
_entity_poly.pdbx_seq_one_letter_code
_entity_poly.pdbx_strand_id
1 'polypeptide(L)'
;MSLKNLLLQKRSRIVKKWRDVILQTYHEQSQGFLKKKDSFGNPVGCTISEGIESLYDALLEDSEDSGSDKISEALDSIMKVRAIQDFSPSRAVGFVFGLKKVIREELGNEILQNGSHEEWAAFDARIDGLGLLGFDIYANCRQKISDIRVNEVRTRSYRLLQMAGLSYDLSEHEGDPNGEKKEDGASNGQHNMEAREH
;
A
#
# COMPACT_ATOMS: atom_id res chain seq x y z
N MET A 1 24.27 -28.28 -7.28
CA MET A 1 23.10 -27.66 -7.97
C MET A 1 23.02 -26.22 -7.51
N SER A 2 22.63 -25.27 -8.37
CA SER A 2 22.37 -23.89 -7.90
C SER A 2 21.11 -23.84 -7.03
N LEU A 3 21.10 -22.91 -6.08
CA LEU A 3 19.98 -22.63 -5.19
C LEU A 3 18.69 -22.35 -5.96
N LYS A 4 18.79 -21.58 -7.05
CA LYS A 4 17.65 -21.25 -7.92
C LYS A 4 16.92 -22.50 -8.42
N ASN A 5 17.67 -23.54 -8.81
CA ASN A 5 17.07 -24.80 -9.26
C ASN A 5 16.35 -25.53 -8.12
N LEU A 6 16.90 -25.52 -6.90
CA LEU A 6 16.25 -26.10 -5.72
C LEU A 6 14.95 -25.37 -5.38
N LEU A 7 14.97 -24.03 -5.44
CA LEU A 7 13.81 -23.17 -5.20
C LEU A 7 12.71 -23.37 -6.24
N LEU A 8 13.07 -23.58 -7.51
CA LEU A 8 12.12 -23.91 -8.58
C LEU A 8 11.52 -25.31 -8.39
N GLN A 9 12.35 -26.32 -8.07
CA GLN A 9 11.89 -27.69 -7.84
C GLN A 9 10.92 -27.80 -6.66
N LYS A 10 11.15 -27.05 -5.58
CA LYS A 10 10.29 -27.04 -4.38
C LYS A 10 9.24 -25.93 -4.38
N ARG A 11 9.11 -25.16 -5.47
CA ARG A 11 8.20 -23.99 -5.58
C ARG A 11 6.83 -24.24 -4.97
N SER A 12 6.12 -25.27 -5.44
CA SER A 12 4.75 -25.56 -5.00
C SER A 12 4.64 -25.75 -3.48
N ARG A 13 5.62 -26.43 -2.87
CA ARG A 13 5.64 -26.69 -1.43
C ARG A 13 5.99 -25.43 -0.63
N ILE A 14 6.96 -24.65 -1.10
CA ILE A 14 7.38 -23.38 -0.49
C ILE A 14 6.24 -22.37 -0.53
N VAL A 15 5.66 -22.13 -1.71
CA VAL A 15 4.52 -21.21 -1.90
C VAL A 15 3.35 -21.59 -1.02
N LYS A 16 2.99 -22.88 -0.97
CA LYS A 16 1.89 -23.37 -0.12
C LYS A 16 2.15 -23.10 1.36
N LYS A 17 3.34 -23.46 1.86
CA LYS A 17 3.72 -23.21 3.25
C LYS A 17 3.79 -21.70 3.57
N TRP A 18 4.31 -20.90 2.65
CA TRP A 18 4.39 -19.47 2.82
C TRP A 18 3.01 -18.81 2.85
N ARG A 19 2.09 -19.29 2.02
CA ARG A 19 0.66 -18.95 2.11
C ARG A 19 0.07 -19.33 3.48
N ASP A 20 0.41 -20.48 4.02
CA ASP A 20 -0.06 -20.85 5.35
C ASP A 20 0.49 -19.90 6.44
N VAL A 21 1.75 -19.47 6.33
CA VAL A 21 2.36 -18.49 7.26
C VAL A 21 1.61 -17.15 7.23
N ILE A 22 1.28 -16.63 6.05
CA ILE A 22 0.52 -15.37 5.97
C ILE A 22 -0.89 -15.55 6.55
N LEU A 23 -1.54 -16.70 6.33
CA LEU A 23 -2.90 -16.96 6.81
C LEU A 23 -2.93 -17.14 8.34
N GLN A 24 -1.87 -17.66 8.94
CA GLN A 24 -1.74 -17.75 10.41
C GLN A 24 -1.71 -16.38 11.10
N THR A 25 -1.45 -15.29 10.37
CA THR A 25 -1.57 -13.94 10.93
C THR A 25 -3.02 -13.51 11.17
N TYR A 26 -3.99 -14.23 10.62
CA TYR A 26 -5.43 -14.03 10.84
C TYR A 26 -5.92 -14.89 12.01
N HIS A 27 -7.01 -14.46 12.64
CA HIS A 27 -7.66 -15.22 13.70
C HIS A 27 -8.10 -16.60 13.20
N GLU A 28 -8.00 -17.63 14.05
CA GLU A 28 -8.19 -19.04 13.67
C GLU A 28 -9.52 -19.30 12.96
N GLN A 29 -10.60 -18.65 13.43
CA GLN A 29 -11.94 -18.78 12.84
C GLN A 29 -12.01 -18.30 11.37
N SER A 30 -11.16 -17.35 10.95
CA SER A 30 -11.10 -16.86 9.57
C SER A 30 -10.16 -17.66 8.68
N GLN A 31 -9.20 -18.40 9.25
CA GLN A 31 -8.19 -19.11 8.46
C GLN A 31 -8.83 -20.15 7.53
N GLY A 32 -9.81 -20.91 8.03
CA GLY A 32 -10.52 -21.91 7.23
C GLY A 32 -11.30 -21.31 6.06
N PHE A 33 -11.85 -20.11 6.23
CA PHE A 33 -12.53 -19.38 5.17
C PHE A 33 -11.55 -18.85 4.13
N LEU A 34 -10.47 -18.21 4.57
CA LEU A 34 -9.44 -17.64 3.69
C LEU A 34 -8.69 -18.68 2.85
N LYS A 35 -8.69 -19.96 3.27
CA LYS A 35 -8.14 -21.08 2.49
C LYS A 35 -9.03 -21.51 1.33
N LYS A 36 -10.33 -21.25 1.37
CA LYS A 36 -11.27 -21.67 0.30
C LYS A 36 -11.00 -20.89 -0.98
N LYS A 37 -11.05 -21.58 -2.12
CA LYS A 37 -10.86 -20.99 -3.45
C LYS A 37 -12.23 -20.55 -3.98
N ASP A 38 -12.59 -19.32 -3.66
CA ASP A 38 -13.83 -18.68 -4.13
C ASP A 38 -13.54 -17.18 -4.31
N SER A 39 -13.41 -16.72 -5.55
CA SER A 39 -13.04 -15.32 -5.83
C SER A 39 -14.16 -14.33 -5.52
N PHE A 40 -15.43 -14.78 -5.45
CA PHE A 40 -16.56 -13.92 -5.10
C PHE A 40 -16.81 -13.90 -3.59
N GLY A 41 -16.79 -15.07 -2.94
CA GLY A 41 -16.97 -15.18 -1.50
C GLY A 41 -15.73 -14.78 -0.70
N ASN A 42 -14.53 -15.00 -1.22
CA ASN A 42 -13.26 -14.83 -0.52
C ASN A 42 -12.23 -14.03 -1.34
N PRO A 43 -12.51 -12.74 -1.63
CA PRO A 43 -11.59 -11.89 -2.40
C PRO A 43 -10.23 -11.73 -1.69
N VAL A 44 -10.23 -11.62 -0.35
CA VAL A 44 -9.02 -11.50 0.47
C VAL A 44 -8.09 -12.70 0.28
N GLY A 45 -8.63 -13.92 0.39
CA GLY A 45 -7.84 -15.13 0.24
C GLY A 45 -7.31 -15.32 -1.19
N CYS A 46 -8.08 -14.93 -2.20
CA CYS A 46 -7.63 -14.96 -3.59
C CYS A 46 -6.49 -13.96 -3.84
N THR A 47 -6.66 -12.69 -3.46
CA THR A 47 -5.61 -11.66 -3.60
C THR A 47 -4.32 -12.05 -2.89
N ILE A 48 -4.41 -12.62 -1.68
CA ILE A 48 -3.23 -13.10 -0.95
C ILE A 48 -2.56 -14.26 -1.68
N SER A 49 -3.33 -15.20 -2.23
CA SER A 49 -2.79 -16.38 -2.92
C SER A 49 -2.07 -15.98 -4.21
N GLU A 50 -2.73 -15.17 -5.04
CA GLU A 50 -2.20 -14.68 -6.31
C GLU A 50 -0.98 -13.78 -6.08
N GLY A 51 -1.05 -12.88 -5.09
CA GLY A 51 0.07 -12.03 -4.71
C GLY A 51 1.29 -12.82 -4.25
N ILE A 52 1.10 -13.87 -3.44
CA ILE A 52 2.22 -14.71 -2.98
C ILE A 52 2.85 -15.50 -4.12
N GLU A 53 2.04 -16.05 -5.02
CA GLU A 53 2.54 -16.78 -6.19
C GLU A 53 3.36 -15.85 -7.10
N SER A 54 2.79 -14.69 -7.44
CA SER A 54 3.44 -13.67 -8.26
C SER A 54 4.73 -13.14 -7.61
N LEU A 55 4.69 -12.88 -6.31
CA LEU A 55 5.84 -12.39 -5.56
C LEU A 55 6.97 -13.41 -5.49
N TYR A 56 6.65 -14.69 -5.30
CA TYR A 56 7.65 -15.76 -5.31
C TYR A 56 8.30 -15.91 -6.69
N ASP A 57 7.50 -15.84 -7.76
CA ASP A 57 8.02 -15.93 -9.12
C ASP A 57 8.92 -14.75 -9.47
N ALA A 58 8.49 -13.53 -9.13
CA ALA A 58 9.29 -12.32 -9.35
C ALA A 58 10.59 -12.31 -8.53
N LEU A 59 10.60 -12.92 -7.33
CA LEU A 59 11.83 -13.13 -6.54
C LEU A 59 12.82 -14.10 -7.20
N LEU A 60 12.36 -15.02 -8.06
CA LEU A 60 13.22 -15.96 -8.78
C LEU A 60 13.66 -15.42 -10.15
N GLU A 61 13.09 -14.32 -10.63
CA GLU A 61 13.58 -13.59 -11.80
C GLU A 61 14.87 -12.84 -11.41
N ASP A 62 15.93 -13.01 -12.21
CA ASP A 62 17.25 -12.37 -12.00
C ASP A 62 17.35 -11.01 -12.73
N SER A 63 16.27 -10.53 -13.35
CA SER A 63 16.27 -9.27 -14.09
C SER A 63 15.98 -8.08 -13.17
N GLU A 64 16.98 -7.23 -12.99
CA GLU A 64 16.89 -6.01 -12.16
C GLU A 64 15.79 -5.04 -12.64
N ASP A 65 15.54 -4.97 -13.96
CA ASP A 65 14.61 -3.98 -14.54
C ASP A 65 13.14 -4.41 -14.58
N SER A 66 12.84 -5.70 -14.79
CA SER A 66 11.44 -6.18 -14.90
C SER A 66 10.92 -6.87 -13.64
N GLY A 67 11.81 -7.31 -12.75
CA GLY A 67 11.44 -7.94 -11.49
C GLY A 67 10.94 -6.94 -10.45
N SER A 68 11.47 -5.72 -10.45
CA SER A 68 11.14 -4.68 -9.46
C SER A 68 9.67 -4.26 -9.52
N ASP A 69 9.15 -4.01 -10.72
CA ASP A 69 7.75 -3.58 -10.90
C ASP A 69 6.78 -4.67 -10.48
N LYS A 70 7.00 -5.92 -10.89
CA LYS A 70 6.18 -7.07 -10.51
C LYS A 70 6.20 -7.31 -8.99
N ILE A 71 7.37 -7.20 -8.37
CA ILE A 71 7.50 -7.31 -6.91
C ILE A 71 6.65 -6.24 -6.22
N SER A 72 6.74 -4.99 -6.69
CA SER A 72 5.99 -3.86 -6.14
C SER A 72 4.48 -4.06 -6.29
N GLU A 73 3.99 -4.46 -7.47
CA GLU A 73 2.58 -4.72 -7.73
C GLU A 73 2.02 -5.87 -6.87
N ALA A 74 2.76 -6.97 -6.75
CA ALA A 74 2.37 -8.12 -5.95
C ALA A 74 2.33 -7.77 -4.46
N LEU A 75 3.34 -7.04 -3.96
CA LEU A 75 3.36 -6.53 -2.60
C LEU A 75 2.21 -5.55 -2.34
N ASP A 76 2.01 -4.57 -3.22
CA ASP A 76 0.97 -3.55 -3.10
C ASP A 76 -0.43 -4.16 -2.96
N SER A 77 -0.73 -5.19 -3.75
CA SER A 77 -1.99 -5.92 -3.66
C SER A 77 -2.20 -6.53 -2.27
N ILE A 78 -1.18 -7.19 -1.70
CA ILE A 78 -1.23 -7.80 -0.36
C ILE A 78 -1.30 -6.70 0.72
N MET A 79 -0.49 -5.65 0.60
CA MET A 79 -0.37 -4.58 1.59
C MET A 79 -1.63 -3.73 1.67
N LYS A 80 -2.29 -3.45 0.53
CA LYS A 80 -3.58 -2.75 0.50
C LYS A 80 -4.64 -3.49 1.31
N VAL A 81 -4.78 -4.80 1.08
CA VAL A 81 -5.73 -5.65 1.82
C VAL A 81 -5.44 -5.60 3.32
N ARG A 82 -4.17 -5.72 3.71
CA ARG A 82 -3.75 -5.68 5.12
C ARG A 82 -3.89 -4.31 5.76
N ALA A 83 -3.71 -3.24 5.00
CA ALA A 83 -3.89 -1.86 5.47
C ALA A 83 -5.37 -1.56 5.73
N ILE A 84 -6.26 -2.02 4.86
CA ILE A 84 -7.73 -1.93 5.03
C ILE A 84 -8.17 -2.73 6.27
N GLN A 85 -7.57 -3.90 6.50
CA GLN A 85 -7.84 -4.75 7.66
C GLN A 85 -7.17 -4.29 8.96
N ASP A 86 -6.56 -3.11 8.98
CA ASP A 86 -6.03 -2.46 10.19
C ASP A 86 -4.95 -3.27 10.94
N PHE A 87 -4.17 -4.09 10.22
CA PHE A 87 -3.01 -4.75 10.81
C PHE A 87 -1.96 -3.73 11.29
N SER A 88 -1.16 -4.06 12.31
CA SER A 88 0.03 -3.26 12.63
C SER A 88 1.10 -3.42 11.54
N PRO A 89 2.03 -2.44 11.35
CA PRO A 89 3.08 -2.55 10.34
C PRO A 89 3.90 -3.85 10.44
N SER A 90 4.29 -4.23 11.66
CA SER A 90 5.04 -5.46 11.92
C SER A 90 4.28 -6.72 11.50
N ARG A 91 2.98 -6.80 11.78
CA ARG A 91 2.14 -7.94 11.38
C ARG A 91 1.83 -7.94 9.88
N ALA A 92 1.71 -6.76 9.28
CA ALA A 92 1.43 -6.61 7.86
C ALA A 92 2.62 -7.10 7.01
N VAL A 93 3.84 -6.75 7.40
CA VAL A 93 5.08 -7.07 6.65
C VAL A 93 5.69 -8.40 7.07
N GLY A 94 5.46 -8.85 8.31
CA GLY A 94 6.16 -10.00 8.91
C GLY A 94 6.11 -11.31 8.11
N PHE A 95 5.11 -11.50 7.24
CA PHE A 95 5.03 -12.69 6.38
C PHE A 95 6.23 -12.80 5.43
N VAL A 96 6.82 -11.67 5.01
CA VAL A 96 7.99 -11.65 4.11
C VAL A 96 9.16 -12.44 4.72
N PHE A 97 9.48 -12.16 5.98
CA PHE A 97 10.52 -12.90 6.72
C PHE A 97 10.14 -14.35 7.01
N GLY A 98 8.84 -14.66 7.01
CA GLY A 98 8.32 -16.02 7.08
C GLY A 98 8.82 -16.92 5.94
N LEU A 99 9.08 -16.35 4.75
CA LEU A 99 9.65 -17.09 3.62
C LEU A 99 11.00 -17.71 3.96
N LYS A 100 11.86 -16.98 4.68
CA LYS A 100 13.17 -17.45 5.11
C LYS A 100 13.07 -18.73 5.95
N LYS A 101 12.09 -18.75 6.87
CA LYS A 101 11.82 -19.93 7.71
C LYS A 101 11.36 -21.11 6.85
N VAL A 102 10.41 -20.88 5.93
CA VAL A 102 9.90 -21.92 5.05
C VAL A 102 11.02 -22.53 4.20
N ILE A 103 11.89 -21.71 3.62
CA ILE A 103 13.00 -22.21 2.80
C ILE A 103 14.01 -22.99 3.65
N ARG A 104 14.37 -22.51 4.84
CA ARG A 104 15.27 -23.25 5.74
C ARG A 104 14.71 -24.62 6.13
N GLU A 105 13.41 -24.71 6.36
CA GLU A 105 12.76 -26.00 6.66
C GLU A 105 12.72 -26.96 5.47
N GLU A 106 12.56 -26.43 4.25
CA GLU A 106 12.38 -27.25 3.05
C GLU A 106 13.68 -27.62 2.33
N LEU A 107 14.71 -26.77 2.44
CA LEU A 107 15.94 -26.85 1.67
C LEU A 107 17.21 -26.74 2.51
N GLY A 108 17.11 -26.60 3.84
CA GLY A 108 18.27 -26.36 4.70
C GLY A 108 19.36 -27.43 4.58
N ASN A 109 18.96 -28.70 4.48
CA ASN A 109 19.89 -29.81 4.31
C ASN A 109 20.55 -29.80 2.92
N GLU A 110 19.78 -29.53 1.87
CA GLU A 110 20.26 -29.43 0.50
C GLU A 110 21.21 -28.24 0.30
N ILE A 111 20.94 -27.11 0.95
CA ILE A 111 21.83 -25.93 0.93
C ILE A 111 23.17 -26.27 1.58
N LEU A 112 23.14 -26.95 2.73
CA LEU A 112 24.35 -27.41 3.44
C LEU A 112 25.16 -28.42 2.60
N GLN A 113 24.49 -29.41 2.01
CA GLN A 113 25.17 -30.47 1.25
C GLN A 113 25.74 -29.98 -0.09
N ASN A 114 25.08 -29.01 -0.74
CA ASN A 114 25.50 -28.50 -2.04
C ASN A 114 26.51 -27.35 -1.95
N GLY A 115 26.83 -26.85 -0.75
CA GLY A 115 27.72 -25.71 -0.56
C GLY A 115 27.16 -24.37 -1.05
N SER A 116 25.85 -24.27 -1.28
CA SER A 116 25.18 -23.08 -1.85
C SER A 116 24.97 -21.96 -0.81
N HIS A 117 25.88 -21.79 0.14
CA HIS A 117 25.74 -20.85 1.25
C HIS A 117 25.78 -19.38 0.81
N GLU A 118 26.62 -19.06 -0.17
CA GLU A 118 26.74 -17.70 -0.70
C GLU A 118 25.49 -17.30 -1.49
N GLU A 119 25.00 -18.19 -2.37
CA GLU A 119 23.74 -18.00 -3.09
C GLU A 119 22.56 -17.82 -2.11
N TRP A 120 22.55 -18.59 -1.02
CA TRP A 120 21.55 -18.46 0.03
C TRP A 120 21.65 -17.13 0.76
N ALA A 121 22.86 -16.67 1.09
CA ALA A 121 23.06 -15.39 1.76
C ALA A 121 22.58 -14.21 0.89
N ALA A 122 22.88 -14.24 -0.42
CA ALA A 122 22.40 -13.23 -1.37
C ALA A 122 20.86 -13.24 -1.46
N PHE A 123 20.25 -14.42 -1.52
CA PHE A 123 18.79 -14.55 -1.56
C PHE A 123 18.13 -14.11 -0.24
N ASP A 124 18.74 -14.44 0.91
CA ASP A 124 18.26 -14.04 2.24
C ASP A 124 18.29 -12.50 2.39
N ALA A 125 19.33 -11.83 1.89
CA ALA A 125 19.43 -10.38 1.84
C ALA A 125 18.37 -9.76 0.90
N ARG A 126 18.09 -10.39 -0.25
CA ARG A 126 17.00 -9.95 -1.15
C ARG A 126 15.64 -10.01 -0.47
N ILE A 127 15.39 -11.03 0.37
CA ILE A 127 14.15 -11.11 1.17
C ILE A 127 14.10 -9.99 2.23
N ASP A 128 15.23 -9.59 2.82
CA ASP A 128 15.24 -8.46 3.76
C ASP A 128 14.90 -7.13 3.06
N GLY A 129 15.48 -6.90 1.88
CA GLY A 129 15.14 -5.74 1.05
C GLY A 129 13.66 -5.71 0.68
N LEU A 130 13.07 -6.89 0.40
CA LEU A 130 11.63 -7.01 0.17
C LEU A 130 10.80 -6.63 1.41
N GLY A 131 11.29 -6.94 2.61
CA GLY A 131 10.66 -6.53 3.86
C GLY A 131 10.60 -5.00 4.00
N LEU A 132 11.69 -4.32 3.66
CA LEU A 132 11.76 -2.85 3.68
C LEU A 132 10.80 -2.24 2.66
N LEU A 133 10.83 -2.71 1.41
CA LEU A 133 9.90 -2.25 0.36
C LEU A 133 8.44 -2.48 0.77
N GLY A 134 8.14 -3.65 1.33
CA GLY A 134 6.81 -3.97 1.84
C GLY A 134 6.35 -3.03 2.96
N PHE A 135 7.27 -2.58 3.82
CA PHE A 135 6.97 -1.59 4.86
C PHE A 135 6.60 -0.23 4.25
N ASP A 136 7.37 0.27 3.29
CA ASP A 136 7.10 1.56 2.64
C ASP A 136 5.75 1.56 1.92
N ILE A 137 5.46 0.50 1.16
CA ILE A 137 4.18 0.31 0.48
C ILE A 137 3.02 0.30 1.48
N TYR A 138 3.15 -0.47 2.57
CA TYR A 138 2.12 -0.53 3.61
C TYR A 138 1.92 0.83 4.29
N ALA A 139 3.00 1.54 4.63
CA ALA A 139 2.94 2.87 5.24
C ALA A 139 2.21 3.86 4.33
N ASN A 140 2.51 3.85 3.03
CA ASN A 140 1.82 4.67 2.03
C ASN A 140 0.32 4.33 1.95
N CYS A 141 -0.05 3.05 1.97
CA CYS A 141 -1.45 2.64 2.02
C CYS A 141 -2.18 3.20 3.25
N ARG A 142 -1.54 3.16 4.42
CA ARG A 142 -2.10 3.69 5.68
C ARG A 142 -2.20 5.21 5.68
N GLN A 143 -1.24 5.90 5.09
CA GLN A 143 -1.29 7.35 4.92
C GLN A 143 -2.50 7.73 4.06
N LYS A 144 -2.67 7.11 2.88
CA LYS A 144 -3.83 7.34 2.00
C LYS A 144 -5.18 7.12 2.69
N ILE A 145 -5.31 6.04 3.48
CA ILE A 145 -6.53 5.77 4.26
C ILE A 145 -6.77 6.90 5.28
N SER A 146 -5.71 7.40 5.91
CA SER A 146 -5.81 8.47 6.90
C SER A 146 -6.18 9.82 6.25
N ASP A 147 -5.58 10.13 5.10
CA ASP A 147 -5.89 11.33 4.31
C ASP A 147 -7.36 11.35 3.88
N ILE A 148 -7.88 10.21 3.41
CA ILE A 148 -9.30 10.05 3.06
C ILE A 148 -10.19 10.37 4.28
N ARG A 149 -9.86 9.83 5.46
CA ARG A 149 -10.64 10.08 6.69
C ARG A 149 -10.61 11.55 7.09
N VAL A 150 -9.45 12.20 7.05
CA VAL A 150 -9.32 13.64 7.37
C VAL A 150 -10.11 14.49 6.40
N ASN A 151 -10.01 14.21 5.09
CA ASN A 151 -10.73 14.97 4.07
C ASN A 151 -12.25 14.79 4.18
N GLU A 152 -12.71 13.59 4.53
CA GLU A 152 -14.13 13.33 4.78
C GLU A 152 -14.66 14.15 5.97
N VAL A 153 -13.92 14.19 7.08
CA VAL A 153 -14.29 15.01 8.25
C VAL A 153 -14.31 16.49 7.88
N ARG A 154 -13.27 17.00 7.20
CA ARG A 154 -13.20 18.39 6.74
C ARG A 154 -14.39 18.76 5.87
N THR A 155 -14.73 17.90 4.90
CA THR A 155 -15.87 18.09 4.01
C THR A 155 -17.19 18.13 4.77
N ARG A 156 -17.39 17.24 5.74
CA ARG A 156 -18.61 17.23 6.58
C ARG A 156 -18.70 18.48 7.45
N SER A 157 -17.60 18.90 8.08
CA SER A 157 -17.55 20.12 8.90
C SER A 157 -17.84 21.37 8.07
N TYR A 158 -17.26 21.47 6.87
CA TYR A 158 -17.51 22.58 5.95
C TYR A 158 -19.00 22.69 5.58
N ARG A 159 -19.64 21.56 5.23
CA ARG A 159 -21.08 21.51 4.93
C ARG A 159 -21.94 21.96 6.11
N LEU A 160 -21.61 21.55 7.34
CA LEU A 160 -22.35 21.98 8.53
C LEU A 160 -22.21 23.49 8.80
N LEU A 161 -21.00 24.05 8.63
CA LEU A 161 -20.77 25.50 8.77
C LEU A 161 -21.53 26.29 7.71
N GLN A 162 -21.55 25.80 6.47
CA GLN A 162 -22.33 26.38 5.38
C GLN A 162 -23.83 26.37 5.68
N MET A 163 -24.36 25.24 6.17
CA MET A 163 -25.77 25.12 6.57
C MET A 163 -26.14 26.03 7.75
N ALA A 164 -25.20 26.27 8.67
CA ALA A 164 -25.39 27.18 9.80
C ALA A 164 -25.26 28.66 9.42
N GLY A 165 -24.96 28.98 8.16
CA GLY A 165 -24.70 30.36 7.71
C GLY A 165 -23.41 30.96 8.28
N LEU A 166 -22.50 30.12 8.79
CA LEU A 166 -21.25 30.52 9.43
C LEU A 166 -20.04 30.45 8.48
N SER A 167 -20.25 30.10 7.21
CA SER A 167 -19.18 30.06 6.22
C SER A 167 -18.82 31.46 5.73
N TYR A 168 -17.67 31.99 6.17
CA TYR A 168 -16.97 33.05 5.45
C TYR A 168 -16.28 32.41 4.25
N ASP A 169 -16.45 32.99 3.07
CA ASP A 169 -15.78 32.54 1.85
C ASP A 169 -14.28 32.80 2.04
N LEU A 170 -13.52 31.76 2.40
CA LEU A 170 -12.08 31.80 2.29
C LEU A 170 -11.78 31.63 0.80
N SER A 171 -12.05 32.68 0.02
CA SER A 171 -11.49 32.79 -1.33
C SER A 171 -9.99 32.69 -1.14
N GLU A 172 -9.41 31.59 -1.63
CA GLU A 172 -7.98 31.36 -1.70
C GLU A 172 -7.37 32.55 -2.44
N HIS A 173 -6.86 33.54 -1.70
CA HIS A 173 -5.85 34.44 -2.21
C HIS A 173 -4.56 33.62 -2.31
N GLU A 174 -4.46 32.80 -3.34
CA GLU A 174 -3.16 32.52 -3.93
C GLU A 174 -2.60 33.88 -4.36
N GLY A 175 -1.58 34.34 -3.65
CA GLY A 175 -0.90 35.59 -3.93
C GLY A 175 -0.23 35.52 -5.29
N ASP A 176 -0.74 36.30 -6.24
CA ASP A 176 -0.03 36.63 -7.46
C ASP A 176 1.12 37.60 -7.10
N PRO A 177 2.40 37.24 -7.30
CA PRO A 177 3.53 38.04 -6.89
C PRO A 177 3.97 39.03 -7.98
N ASN A 178 3.04 39.62 -8.74
CA ASN A 178 3.40 40.68 -9.67
C ASN A 178 2.42 41.84 -9.60
N GLY A 179 2.80 42.85 -8.81
CA GLY A 179 2.11 44.12 -8.74
C GLY A 179 2.27 44.89 -10.05
N GLU A 180 1.16 45.18 -10.70
CA GLU A 180 1.03 46.40 -11.49
C GLU A 180 -0.16 47.20 -10.98
N LYS A 181 0.17 48.28 -10.25
CA LYS A 181 -0.76 49.39 -10.06
C LYS A 181 -1.05 49.98 -11.44
N LYS A 182 -2.29 49.89 -11.90
CA LYS A 182 -2.83 50.86 -12.86
C LYS A 182 -3.78 51.79 -12.12
N GLU A 183 -3.24 52.95 -11.77
CA GLU A 183 -4.02 54.18 -11.73
C GLU A 183 -4.56 54.45 -13.14
N ASP A 184 -5.86 54.70 -13.22
CA ASP A 184 -6.59 55.52 -14.20
C ASP A 184 -8.08 55.28 -13.83
N GLY A 185 -8.87 56.23 -13.34
CA GLY A 185 -9.02 57.59 -13.79
C GLY A 185 -10.47 57.76 -14.27
N ALA A 186 -11.22 58.63 -13.58
CA ALA A 186 -12.47 59.27 -14.00
C ALA A 186 -13.83 58.53 -13.90
N SER A 187 -14.64 59.06 -12.97
CA SER A 187 -15.99 59.61 -13.22
C SER A 187 -17.11 58.65 -13.61
N ASN A 188 -18.02 58.35 -12.69
CA ASN A 188 -19.25 59.15 -12.55
C ASN A 188 -20.01 58.76 -11.27
N GLY A 189 -20.04 59.69 -10.32
CA GLY A 189 -21.02 59.67 -9.25
C GLY A 189 -22.33 60.25 -9.76
N GLN A 190 -23.44 59.55 -9.54
CA GLN A 190 -24.75 60.18 -9.41
C GLN A 190 -25.55 59.39 -8.38
N HIS A 191 -25.29 59.76 -7.12
CA HIS A 191 -26.26 59.74 -6.05
C HIS A 191 -27.40 60.68 -6.45
N ASN A 192 -28.65 60.22 -6.41
CA ASN A 192 -29.77 61.14 -6.23
C ASN A 192 -30.80 60.48 -5.30
N MET A 193 -30.75 60.89 -4.04
CA MET A 193 -31.75 60.61 -3.01
C MET A 193 -31.86 61.87 -2.13
N GLU A 194 -32.79 62.76 -2.48
CA GLU A 194 -33.43 63.73 -1.58
C GLU A 194 -34.90 63.82 -2.06
N ALA A 195 -35.90 63.32 -1.34
CA ALA A 195 -36.50 63.79 -0.09
C ALA A 195 -37.27 65.13 -0.19
N ARG A 196 -38.60 64.99 -0.31
CA ARG A 196 -39.70 65.72 0.39
C ARG A 196 -39.96 67.24 0.15
N GLU A 197 -41.26 67.54 0.29
CA GLU A 197 -41.96 68.83 0.51
C GLU A 197 -42.31 69.69 -0.72
N HIS A 198 -43.51 69.50 -1.29
CA HIS A 198 -44.76 70.22 -0.94
C HIS A 198 -45.98 69.63 -1.64
#